data_AF-A0A3P6SH49-F1
#
_entry.id   AF-A0A3P6SH49-F1
#
_cell.length_a   1.000
_cell.length_b   1.000
_cell.length_c   1.000
_cell.angle_alpha   90.00
_cell.angle_beta   90.00
_cell.angle_gamma   90.00
#
_symmetry.space_group_name_H-M   'P 1'
#
loop_
_entity.id
_entity.type
_entity.pdbx_description
1 polymer ?
#
loop_
_entity_poly.entity_id
_entity_poly.type
_entity_poly.pdbx_seq_one_letter_code
_entity_poly.pdbx_strand_id
1 'polypeptide(L)'
;MKIIVPPTSSCCSELSGRVISNEEECLAAVDSLHERGVKIVVVTSGLETSTTKYCYGSVYKGSNEPPLQYRFDIPALPGMFVGTGDVFTSLLLIWMDKLNGDLNLAIQRAIGTLQGLLRRTGQKAYGNVFILLYK
;
A
#
# COMPACT_ATOMS: atom_id res chain seq x y z
N MET A 1 15.38 -11.28 -1.85
CA MET A 1 14.14 -10.96 -1.12
C MET A 1 12.98 -11.08 -2.11
N LYS A 2 11.96 -11.91 -1.86
CA LYS A 2 10.78 -12.01 -2.74
C LYS A 2 9.70 -11.06 -2.21
N ILE A 3 9.54 -9.91 -2.84
CA ILE A 3 8.52 -8.91 -2.55
C ILE A 3 7.56 -8.82 -3.74
N ILE A 4 6.26 -8.76 -3.46
CA ILE A 4 5.24 -8.43 -4.46
C ILE A 4 4.46 -7.22 -3.93
N VAL A 5 4.23 -6.24 -4.80
CA VAL A 5 3.49 -5.02 -4.47
C VAL A 5 2.28 -4.90 -5.40
N PRO A 6 1.17 -5.61 -5.14
CA PRO A 6 -0.03 -5.44 -5.94
C PRO A 6 -0.53 -4.00 -5.79
N PRO A 7 -0.72 -3.24 -6.89
CA PRO A 7 -1.15 -1.86 -6.79
C PRO A 7 -2.57 -1.77 -6.22
N THR A 8 -3.44 -2.72 -6.55
CA THR A 8 -4.86 -2.74 -6.16
C THR A 8 -5.30 -4.09 -5.58
N SER A 9 -6.42 -4.11 -4.86
CA SER A 9 -7.10 -5.35 -4.46
C SER A 9 -7.47 -6.23 -5.66
N SER A 10 -7.89 -5.66 -6.79
CA SER A 10 -8.19 -6.43 -8.01
C SER A 10 -6.95 -7.17 -8.52
N CYS A 11 -5.80 -6.51 -8.56
CA CYS A 11 -4.55 -7.16 -8.94
C CYS A 11 -4.14 -8.25 -7.93
N CYS A 12 -4.35 -8.02 -6.62
CA CYS A 12 -4.14 -9.04 -5.60
C CYS A 12 -5.08 -10.25 -5.78
N SER A 13 -6.34 -9.99 -6.15
CA SER A 13 -7.35 -11.00 -6.45
C SER A 13 -6.93 -11.88 -7.64
N GLU A 14 -6.44 -11.27 -8.73
CA GLU A 14 -5.91 -12.00 -9.88
C GLU A 14 -4.69 -12.86 -9.53
N LEU A 15 -3.75 -12.31 -8.77
CA LEU A 15 -2.53 -13.02 -8.37
C LEU A 15 -2.82 -14.18 -7.42
N SER A 16 -3.75 -13.99 -6.47
CA SER A 16 -4.15 -15.01 -5.49
C SER A 16 -5.14 -16.04 -6.06
N GLY A 17 -5.90 -15.67 -7.09
CA GLY A 17 -7.03 -16.45 -7.58
C GLY A 17 -8.24 -16.42 -6.63
N ARG A 18 -8.33 -15.41 -5.76
CA ARG A 18 -9.40 -15.24 -4.76
C ARG A 18 -10.11 -13.90 -4.98
N VAL A 19 -11.43 -13.89 -4.84
CA VAL A 19 -12.21 -12.65 -4.88
C VAL A 19 -12.00 -11.87 -3.57
N ILE A 20 -11.84 -10.55 -3.66
CA ILE A 20 -11.62 -9.66 -2.51
C ILE A 20 -12.72 -8.60 -2.48
N SER A 21 -13.57 -8.66 -1.47
CA SER A 21 -14.68 -7.73 -1.21
C SER A 21 -14.62 -7.08 0.17
N ASN A 22 -13.86 -7.68 1.09
CA ASN A 22 -13.70 -7.22 2.47
C ASN A 22 -12.26 -7.47 2.97
N GLU A 23 -11.94 -6.96 4.16
CA GLU A 23 -10.59 -7.00 4.71
C GLU A 23 -10.13 -8.43 4.99
N GLU A 24 -11.01 -9.28 5.51
CA GLU A 24 -10.72 -10.69 5.82
C GLU A 24 -10.32 -11.45 4.54
N GLU A 25 -11.04 -11.26 3.45
CA GLU A 25 -10.72 -11.82 2.14
C GLU A 25 -9.39 -11.29 1.59
N CYS A 26 -9.10 -10.00 1.82
CA CYS A 26 -7.83 -9.40 1.40
C CYS A 26 -6.64 -10.03 2.14
N LEU A 27 -6.75 -10.22 3.45
CA LEU A 27 -5.72 -10.87 4.27
C LEU A 27 -5.57 -12.34 3.87
N ALA A 28 -6.67 -13.05 3.62
CA ALA A 28 -6.63 -14.43 3.15
C ALA A 28 -5.97 -14.55 1.76
N ALA A 29 -6.20 -13.59 0.85
CA ALA A 29 -5.51 -13.53 -0.44
C ALA A 29 -4.00 -13.31 -0.26
N VAL A 30 -3.59 -12.43 0.66
CA VAL A 30 -2.19 -12.22 1.02
C VAL A 30 -1.55 -13.49 1.56
N ASP A 31 -2.24 -14.24 2.44
CA ASP A 31 -1.74 -15.51 2.98
C ASP A 31 -1.51 -16.55 1.87
N SER A 32 -2.40 -16.62 0.88
CA SER A 32 -2.21 -17.51 -0.27
C SER A 32 -0.96 -17.17 -1.11
N LEU A 33 -0.53 -15.90 -1.13
CA LEU A 33 0.71 -15.49 -1.78
C LEU A 33 1.93 -15.90 -0.95
N HIS A 34 1.83 -15.86 0.38
CA HIS A 34 2.87 -16.39 1.26
C HIS A 34 3.06 -17.90 1.10
N GLU A 35 1.98 -18.67 0.95
CA GLU A 35 2.01 -20.11 0.64
C GLU A 35 2.77 -20.42 -0.66
N ARG A 36 2.74 -19.50 -1.64
CA ARG A 36 3.49 -19.59 -2.89
C ARG A 36 4.97 -19.17 -2.76
N GLY A 37 5.44 -18.92 -1.52
CA GLY A 37 6.83 -18.61 -1.19
C GLY A 37 7.18 -17.12 -1.30
N VAL A 38 6.20 -16.22 -1.39
CA VAL A 38 6.42 -14.77 -1.31
C VAL A 38 6.68 -14.39 0.14
N LYS A 39 7.77 -13.68 0.43
CA LYS A 39 8.09 -13.30 1.82
C LYS A 39 7.39 -12.03 2.25
N ILE A 40 7.21 -11.09 1.33
CA ILE A 40 6.64 -9.77 1.62
C ILE A 40 5.58 -9.44 0.58
N VAL A 41 4.39 -9.06 1.04
CA VAL A 41 3.29 -8.61 0.18
C VAL A 41 2.84 -7.24 0.66
N VAL A 42 2.71 -6.28 -0.26
CA VAL A 42 2.19 -4.94 0.05
C VAL A 42 1.09 -4.55 -0.95
N VAL A 43 -0.16 -4.54 -0.50
CA VAL A 43 -1.31 -4.11 -1.31
C VAL A 43 -1.52 -2.62 -1.10
N THR A 44 -1.16 -1.81 -2.09
CA THR A 44 -1.04 -0.34 -1.91
C THR A 44 -2.38 0.41 -1.90
N SER A 45 -3.39 -0.15 -2.57
CA SER A 45 -4.78 0.31 -2.56
C SER A 45 -5.69 -0.91 -2.51
N GLY A 46 -5.85 -1.49 -1.33
CA GLY A 46 -6.68 -2.69 -1.14
C GLY A 46 -8.15 -2.33 -1.22
N LEU A 47 -8.71 -1.92 -0.08
CA LEU A 47 -10.08 -1.45 0.03
C LEU A 47 -10.08 0.05 0.27
N GLU A 48 -11.19 0.73 -0.03
CA GLU A 48 -11.32 2.16 0.21
C GLU A 48 -12.74 2.53 0.63
N THR A 49 -12.84 3.62 1.37
CA THR A 49 -14.07 4.35 1.66
C THR A 49 -14.06 5.67 0.87
N SER A 50 -15.09 6.49 1.04
CA SER A 50 -15.11 7.83 0.44
C SER A 50 -13.98 8.75 0.92
N THR A 51 -13.37 8.47 2.07
CA THR A 51 -12.38 9.34 2.71
C THR A 51 -11.03 8.69 2.96
N THR A 52 -10.94 7.36 2.93
CA THR A 52 -9.75 6.62 3.34
C THR A 52 -9.46 5.49 2.38
N LYS A 53 -8.20 5.37 1.97
CA LYS A 53 -7.66 4.20 1.27
C LYS A 53 -6.90 3.34 2.26
N TYR A 54 -7.05 2.03 2.14
CA TYR A 54 -6.34 1.07 2.99
C TYR A 54 -5.16 0.48 2.24
N CYS A 55 -3.99 0.54 2.88
CA CYS A 55 -2.81 -0.17 2.45
C CYS A 55 -2.55 -1.32 3.42
N TYR A 56 -2.28 -2.51 2.88
CA TYR A 56 -2.00 -3.71 3.65
C TYR A 56 -0.56 -4.12 3.42
N GLY A 57 0.17 -4.44 4.48
CA GLY A 57 1.52 -4.97 4.42
C GLY A 57 1.59 -6.29 5.18
N SER A 58 2.27 -7.29 4.64
CA SER A 58 2.48 -8.56 5.33
C SER A 58 3.89 -9.09 5.11
N VAL A 59 4.49 -9.61 6.18
CA VAL A 59 5.81 -10.27 6.15
C VAL A 59 5.76 -11.65 6.78
N TYR A 60 6.20 -12.64 6.00
CA TYR A 60 6.38 -14.01 6.43
C TYR A 60 7.87 -14.33 6.67
N LYS A 61 8.20 -14.66 7.93
CA LYS A 61 9.60 -14.90 8.37
C LYS A 61 10.05 -16.37 8.23
N GLY A 62 9.16 -17.29 7.88
CA GLY A 62 9.50 -18.69 7.60
C GLY A 62 9.70 -19.59 8.82
N SER A 63 9.30 -19.16 10.02
CA SER A 63 9.52 -19.82 11.32
C SER A 63 8.33 -20.66 11.81
N ASN A 64 7.40 -21.09 10.94
CA ASN A 64 6.10 -21.67 11.34
C ASN A 64 5.20 -20.72 12.15
N GLU A 65 5.59 -19.46 12.28
CA GLU A 65 4.79 -18.41 12.90
C GLU A 65 3.83 -17.78 11.89
N PRO A 66 2.67 -17.27 12.33
CA PRO A 66 1.77 -16.53 11.46
C PRO A 66 2.48 -15.30 10.86
N PRO A 67 2.15 -14.90 9.61
CA PRO A 67 2.67 -13.66 9.03
C PRO A 67 2.37 -12.45 9.91
N LEU A 68 3.31 -11.51 9.96
CA LEU A 68 3.05 -10.21 10.59
C LEU A 68 2.35 -9.32 9.57
N GLN A 69 1.10 -8.97 9.86
CA GLN A 69 0.25 -8.16 9.00
C GLN A 69 0.03 -6.76 9.60
N TYR A 70 -0.06 -5.77 8.71
CA TYR A 70 -0.24 -4.35 9.04
C TYR A 70 -1.32 -3.76 8.14
N ARG A 71 -2.20 -2.94 8.72
CA ARG A 71 -3.12 -2.06 7.99
C ARG A 71 -2.73 -0.61 8.22
N PHE A 72 -2.73 0.18 7.15
CA PHE A 72 -2.46 1.61 7.17
C PHE A 72 -3.64 2.37 6.57
N ASP A 73 -4.05 3.40 7.28
CA ASP A 73 -5.15 4.28 6.87
C ASP A 73 -4.58 5.51 6.20
N ILE A 74 -4.86 5.63 4.91
CA ILE A 74 -4.34 6.69 4.07
C ILE A 74 -5.48 7.64 3.73
N PRO A 75 -5.46 8.89 4.23
CA PRO A 75 -6.45 9.89 3.85
C PRO A 75 -6.48 10.07 2.33
N ALA A 76 -7.67 9.99 1.75
CA ALA A 76 -7.88 10.28 0.35
C ALA A 76 -7.52 11.75 0.06
N LEU A 77 -6.84 11.98 -1.06
CA LEU A 77 -6.54 13.31 -1.56
C LEU A 77 -7.49 13.60 -2.73
N PRO A 78 -8.11 14.78 -2.81
CA PRO A 78 -8.95 15.15 -3.93
C PRO A 78 -8.09 15.31 -5.19
N GLY A 79 -8.65 14.97 -6.35
CA GLY A 79 -7.94 15.01 -7.62
C GLY A 79 -7.53 13.62 -8.12
N MET A 80 -7.14 13.57 -9.39
CA MET A 80 -6.72 12.32 -10.04
C MET A 80 -5.22 12.34 -10.27
N PHE A 81 -4.54 11.38 -9.64
CA PHE A 81 -3.09 11.21 -9.75
C PHE A 81 -2.79 9.84 -10.31
N VAL A 82 -2.05 9.80 -11.42
CA VAL A 82 -1.56 8.57 -12.03
C VAL A 82 -0.10 8.33 -11.67
N GLY A 83 0.38 7.09 -11.76
CA GLY A 83 1.77 6.71 -11.43
C GLY A 83 2.08 6.68 -9.93
N THR A 84 1.08 6.83 -9.06
CA THR A 84 1.27 6.82 -7.60
C THR A 84 1.79 5.48 -7.08
N GLY A 85 1.39 4.37 -7.70
CA GLY A 85 1.90 3.03 -7.41
C GLY A 85 3.39 2.87 -7.73
N ASP A 86 3.87 3.43 -8.84
CA ASP A 86 5.29 3.37 -9.23
C ASP A 86 6.16 4.16 -8.24
N VAL A 87 5.69 5.35 -7.87
CA VAL A 87 6.35 6.18 -6.85
C VAL A 87 6.34 5.47 -5.50
N PHE A 88 5.21 4.91 -5.08
CA PHE A 88 5.11 4.15 -3.83
C PHE A 88 6.09 2.99 -3.81
N THR A 89 6.12 2.18 -4.88
CA THR A 89 6.99 1.00 -4.99
C THR A 89 8.45 1.38 -4.94
N SER A 90 8.84 2.46 -5.65
CA SER A 90 10.20 3.00 -5.63
C SER A 90 10.62 3.46 -4.23
N LEU A 91 9.73 4.19 -3.55
CA LEU A 91 9.97 4.65 -2.17
C LEU A 91 10.07 3.48 -1.20
N LEU A 92 9.14 2.52 -1.28
CA LEU A 92 9.13 1.35 -0.42
C LEU A 92 10.44 0.57 -0.55
N LEU A 93 10.91 0.33 -1.77
CA LEU A 93 12.16 -0.39 -2.00
C LEU A 93 13.36 0.31 -1.34
N ILE A 94 13.47 1.63 -1.51
CA ILE A 94 14.55 2.43 -0.90
C ILE A 94 14.46 2.44 0.63
N TRP A 95 13.26 2.57 1.19
CA TRP A 95 13.08 2.57 2.64
C TRP A 95 13.32 1.20 3.27
N MET A 96 12.94 0.12 2.58
CA MET A 96 13.23 -1.24 3.01
C MET A 96 14.75 -1.49 3.12
N ASP A 97 15.52 -0.99 2.16
CA ASP A 97 16.99 -1.05 2.20
C ASP A 97 17.56 -0.23 3.38
N LYS A 98 17.14 1.05 3.49
CA LYS A 98 17.62 1.97 4.53
C LYS A 98 17.24 1.58 5.96
N LEU A 99 16.16 0.82 6.14
CA LEU A 99 15.61 0.44 7.44
C LEU A 99 15.84 -1.04 7.75
N ASN A 100 16.79 -1.69 7.06
CA ASN A 100 17.18 -3.09 7.30
C ASN A 100 15.99 -4.06 7.25
N GLY A 101 15.04 -3.81 6.36
CA GLY A 101 13.86 -4.65 6.15
C GLY A 101 12.69 -4.43 7.11
N ASP A 102 12.68 -3.35 7.91
CA ASP A 102 11.50 -2.95 8.70
C ASP A 102 10.35 -2.52 7.78
N LEU A 103 9.47 -3.47 7.46
CA LEU A 103 8.34 -3.28 6.56
C LEU A 103 7.36 -2.22 7.07
N ASN A 104 7.07 -2.22 8.36
CA ASN A 104 6.10 -1.31 8.94
C ASN A 104 6.58 0.13 8.78
N LEU A 105 7.80 0.41 9.23
CA LEU A 105 8.36 1.76 9.13
C LEU A 105 8.60 2.17 7.67
N ALA A 106 8.99 1.24 6.79
CA ALA A 106 9.18 1.53 5.38
C ALA A 106 7.88 1.95 4.68
N ILE A 107 6.76 1.26 4.96
CA ILE A 107 5.44 1.63 4.43
C ILE A 107 5.03 3.01 4.96
N GLN A 108 5.19 3.29 6.27
CA GLN A 108 4.87 4.61 6.82
C GLN A 108 5.65 5.74 6.14
N ARG A 109 6.95 5.54 5.91
CA ARG A 109 7.80 6.53 5.22
C ARG A 109 7.41 6.72 3.76
N ALA A 110 7.06 5.64 3.06
CA ALA A 110 6.57 5.69 1.68
C ALA A 110 5.24 6.44 1.59
N ILE A 111 4.26 6.10 2.44
CA ILE A 111 2.94 6.78 2.51
C ILE A 111 3.13 8.27 2.79
N GLY A 112 3.90 8.62 3.83
CA GLY A 112 4.11 10.03 4.21
C GLY A 112 4.77 10.85 3.10
N THR A 113 5.76 10.27 2.42
CA THR A 113 6.45 10.93 1.30
C THR A 113 5.50 11.12 0.12
N LEU A 114 4.73 10.09 -0.24
CA LEU A 114 3.76 10.14 -1.34
C LEU A 114 2.65 11.15 -1.05
N GLN A 115 2.11 11.19 0.18
CA GLN A 115 1.13 12.18 0.60
C GLN A 115 1.66 13.62 0.47
N GLY A 116 2.89 13.87 0.89
CA GLY A 116 3.54 15.18 0.72
C GLY A 116 3.74 15.55 -0.75
N LEU A 117 4.14 14.59 -1.58
CA LEU A 117 4.30 14.78 -3.03
C LEU A 117 2.96 15.14 -3.68
N LEU A 118 1.93 14.33 -3.44
CA LEU A 118 0.60 14.52 -4.02
C LEU A 118 -0.06 15.82 -3.59
N ARG A 119 0.15 16.26 -2.34
CA ARG A 119 -0.29 17.60 -1.90
C ARG A 119 0.36 18.72 -2.69
N ARG A 120 1.68 18.65 -2.91
CA ARG A 120 2.41 19.66 -3.69
C ARG A 120 1.98 19.64 -5.16
N THR A 121 1.78 18.47 -5.74
CA THR A 121 1.28 18.31 -7.12
C THR A 121 -0.14 18.86 -7.23
N GLY A 122 -1.02 18.52 -6.30
CA GLY A 122 -2.40 19.00 -6.28
C GLY A 122 -2.50 20.52 -6.11
N GLN A 123 -1.69 21.12 -5.23
CA GLN A 123 -1.60 22.57 -5.08
C GLN A 123 -1.18 23.26 -6.38
N LYS A 124 -0.20 22.71 -7.10
CA LYS A 124 0.26 23.28 -8.38
C LYS A 124 -0.72 23.07 -9.52
N ALA A 125 -1.39 21.92 -9.58
CA ALA A 125 -2.29 21.56 -10.66
C ALA A 125 -3.70 22.17 -10.51
N TYR A 126 -4.22 22.23 -9.27
CA TYR A 126 -5.61 22.61 -8.98
C TYR A 126 -5.74 23.93 -8.18
N GLY A 127 -4.63 24.55 -7.75
CA GLY A 127 -4.63 25.86 -7.10
C GLY A 127 -5.48 25.94 -5.82
N ASN A 128 -6.19 27.05 -5.63
CA ASN A 128 -6.98 27.34 -4.42
C ASN A 128 -8.12 26.32 -4.14
N VAL A 129 -8.58 25.59 -5.16
CA VAL A 129 -9.61 24.54 -4.99
C VAL A 129 -9.10 23.38 -4.14
N PHE A 130 -7.80 23.08 -4.20
CA PHE A 130 -7.18 22.02 -3.41
C PHE A 130 -7.05 22.37 -1.92
N ILE A 131 -6.93 23.66 -1.59
CA ILE A 131 -6.79 24.14 -0.20
C ILE A 131 -8.13 24.11 0.55
N LEU A 132 -9.24 24.37 -0.15
CA LEU A 132 -10.58 24.42 0.44
C LEU A 132 -11.12 23.04 0.83
N LEU A 133 -10.67 21.97 0.20
CA LEU A 133 -11.07 20.59 0.50
C LEU A 133 -10.28 19.96 1.67
N TYR A 134 -9.31 20.70 2.23
CA TYR A 134 -8.39 20.22 3.27
C TYR A 134 -8.44 21.04 4.57
N LYS A 135 -9.41 21.95 4.70
CA LYS A 135 -9.71 22.67 5.94
C LYS A 135 -10.82 21.99 6.72
#